data_AF-A0A2N2FEM9-F1
#
_entry.id   AF-A0A2N2FEM9-F1
#
_cell.length_a   1.000
_cell.length_b   1.000
_cell.length_c   1.000
_cell.angle_alpha   90.00
_cell.angle_beta   90.00
_cell.angle_gamma   90.00
#
_symmetry.space_group_name_H-M   'P 1'
#
loop_
_entity.id
_entity.type
_entity.pdbx_description
1 polymer ?
#
loop_
_entity_poly.entity_id
_entity_poly.type
_entity_poly.pdbx_seq_one_letter_code
_entity_poly.pdbx_strand_id
1 'polypeptide(L)' 'MTPLECRAERQKVRFRIRENLDQRGLSMLEIARRVNLNKNVVVETIGGGRNNRRVLAELRAVGVPEKYLFDPDVLKNKAA' A
#
# COMPACT_ATOMS: atom_id res chain seq x y z
N MET A 1 15.48 -0.52 -6.48
CA MET A 1 14.34 -1.44 -6.66
C MET A 1 13.45 -0.88 -7.76
N THR A 2 13.09 -1.69 -8.75
CA THR A 2 12.20 -1.27 -9.85
C THR A 2 10.73 -1.22 -9.38
N PRO A 3 9.85 -0.46 -10.06
CA PRO A 3 8.42 -0.44 -9.75
C PRO A 3 7.74 -1.81 -9.82
N LEU A 4 8.29 -2.73 -10.64
CA LEU A 4 7.79 -4.08 -10.81
C LEU A 4 8.19 -4.98 -9.63
N GLU A 5 9.42 -4.86 -9.13
CA GLU A 5 9.86 -5.57 -7.93
C GLU A 5 9.09 -5.13 -6.68
N CYS A 6 8.83 -3.81 -6.53
CA CYS A 6 8.02 -3.29 -5.43
C CYS A 6 6.62 -3.94 -5.38
N ARG A 7 6.02 -4.19 -6.56
CA ARG A 7 4.73 -4.85 -6.68
C ARG A 7 4.79 -6.31 -6.23
N ALA A 8 5.80 -7.04 -6.71
CA ALA A 8 6.00 -8.45 -6.35
C ALA A 8 6.25 -8.62 -4.84
N GLU A 9 7.08 -7.78 -4.24
CA GLU A 9 7.36 -7.80 -2.80
C GLU A 9 6.11 -7.48 -1.98
N ARG A 10 5.35 -6.44 -2.38
CA ARG A 10 4.10 -6.08 -1.70
C ARG A 10 3.07 -7.22 -1.77
N GLN A 11 2.97 -7.90 -2.91
CA GLN A 11 2.08 -9.04 -3.07
C GLN A 11 2.41 -10.17 -2.08
N LYS A 12 3.69 -10.43 -1.79
CA LYS A 12 4.12 -11.43 -0.79
C LYS A 12 3.66 -11.05 0.61
N VAL A 13 3.74 -9.78 0.97
CA VAL A 13 3.36 -9.28 2.31
C VAL A 13 1.91 -8.78 2.41
N ARG A 14 1.08 -8.98 1.39
CA ARG A 14 -0.31 -8.48 1.34
C ARG A 14 -1.14 -8.82 2.58
N PHE A 15 -0.93 -10.02 3.14
CA PHE A 15 -1.61 -10.46 4.35
C PHE A 15 -1.16 -9.66 5.58
N ARG A 16 0.13 -9.34 5.70
CA ARG A 16 0.66 -8.48 6.77
C ARG A 16 0.09 -7.07 6.72
N ILE A 17 -0.09 -6.52 5.53
CA ILE A 17 -0.75 -5.22 5.34
C ILE A 17 -2.20 -5.31 5.82
N ARG A 18 -2.91 -6.38 5.44
CA ARG A 18 -4.30 -6.59 5.82
C ARG A 18 -4.47 -6.81 7.33
N GLU A 19 -3.59 -7.58 7.96
CA GLU A 19 -3.51 -7.74 9.42
C GLU A 19 -3.29 -6.39 10.10
N ASN A 20 -2.38 -5.54 9.59
CA ASN A 20 -2.14 -4.22 10.17
C ASN A 20 -3.37 -3.30 10.07
N LEU A 21 -4.14 -3.39 8.99
CA LEU A 21 -5.39 -2.65 8.84
C LEU A 21 -6.46 -3.20 9.80
N ASP A 22 -6.58 -4.51 9.90
CA ASP A 22 -7.54 -5.19 10.78
C ASP A 22 -7.29 -4.90 12.26
N GLN A 23 -6.03 -4.95 12.71
CA GLN A 23 -5.61 -4.55 14.06
C GLN A 23 -5.98 -3.10 14.42
N ARG A 24 -6.23 -2.25 13.42
CA ARG A 24 -6.61 -0.85 13.57
C ARG A 24 -8.11 -0.62 13.35
N GLY A 25 -8.89 -1.69 13.14
CA GLY A 25 -10.31 -1.62 12.81
C GLY A 25 -10.58 -0.99 11.44
N LEU A 26 -9.58 -0.96 10.55
CA LEU A 26 -9.69 -0.34 9.23
C LEU A 26 -9.96 -1.39 8.15
N SER A 27 -11.01 -1.13 7.36
CA SER A 27 -11.30 -1.91 6.17
C SER A 27 -10.68 -1.29 4.92
N MET A 28 -10.38 -2.10 3.90
CA MET A 28 -9.96 -1.60 2.59
C MET A 28 -10.97 -0.63 1.96
N LEU A 29 -12.27 -0.79 2.27
CA LEU A 29 -13.31 0.14 1.85
C LEU A 29 -13.15 1.51 2.54
N GLU A 30 -12.79 1.52 3.82
CA GLU A 30 -12.57 2.76 4.56
C GLU A 30 -11.36 3.52 4.00
N ILE A 31 -10.26 2.79 3.73
CA ILE A 31 -9.09 3.37 3.05
C ILE A 31 -9.50 3.98 1.72
N ALA A 32 -10.29 3.25 0.91
CA ALA A 32 -10.76 3.73 -0.38
C ALA A 32 -11.60 5.01 -0.26
N ARG A 33 -12.48 5.09 0.74
CA ARG A 33 -13.28 6.29 1.05
C ARG A 33 -12.41 7.49 1.41
N ARG A 34 -11.39 7.30 2.25
CA ARG A 34 -10.48 8.38 2.69
C ARG A 34 -9.71 9.01 1.53
N VAL A 35 -9.31 8.20 0.53
CA VAL A 35 -8.60 8.70 -0.66
C VAL A 35 -9.51 8.99 -1.85
N ASN A 36 -10.83 8.89 -1.68
CA ASN A 36 -11.84 9.04 -2.73
C ASN A 36 -11.53 8.17 -3.98
N LEU A 37 -11.25 6.89 -3.76
CA LEU A 37 -10.99 5.91 -4.81
C LEU A 37 -11.95 4.71 -4.68
N ASN A 38 -12.06 3.95 -5.76
CA ASN A 38 -12.77 2.69 -5.72
C ASN A 38 -11.98 1.66 -4.88
N LYS A 39 -12.69 0.84 -4.09
CA LYS A 39 -12.11 -0.26 -3.31
C LYS A 39 -11.20 -1.17 -4.14
N ASN A 40 -11.53 -1.43 -5.40
CA ASN A 40 -10.69 -2.24 -6.30
C ASN A 40 -9.29 -1.65 -6.48
N VAL A 41 -9.16 -0.32 -6.43
CA VAL A 41 -7.86 0.37 -6.45
C VAL A 41 -7.00 0.02 -5.26
N VAL A 42 -7.60 -0.06 -4.08
CA VAL A 42 -6.90 -0.44 -2.85
C VAL A 42 -6.51 -1.91 -2.91
N VAL A 43 -7.42 -2.79 -3.32
CA VAL A 43 -7.17 -4.24 -3.45
C VAL A 43 -6.04 -4.52 -4.43
N GLU A 44 -6.06 -3.92 -5.62
CA GLU A 44 -5.00 -4.10 -6.61
C GLU A 44 -3.68 -3.48 -6.15
N THR A 45 -3.71 -2.38 -5.39
CA THR A 45 -2.47 -1.79 -4.87
C THR A 45 -1.83 -2.68 -3.82
N ILE A 46 -2.61 -3.22 -2.87
CA ILE A 46 -2.15 -4.15 -1.83
C ILE A 46 -1.72 -5.48 -2.44
N GLY A 47 -2.44 -5.95 -3.46
CA GLY A 47 -2.16 -7.20 -4.18
C GLY A 47 -1.01 -7.14 -5.18
N GLY A 48 -0.38 -5.97 -5.37
CA GLY A 48 0.73 -5.80 -6.32
C GLY A 48 0.31 -5.62 -7.78
N GLY A 49 -0.98 -5.50 -8.10
CA GLY A 49 -1.45 -5.19 -9.46
C GLY A 49 -1.00 -3.80 -9.93
N ARG A 50 -0.93 -2.83 -9.03
CA ARG A 50 -0.52 -1.44 -9.34
C ARG A 50 0.20 -0.73 -8.21
N ASN A 51 0.87 0.37 -8.56
CA ASN A 51 1.45 1.31 -7.59
C ASN A 51 0.63 2.60 -7.60
N ASN A 52 -0.37 2.69 -6.73
CA ASN A 52 -1.14 3.92 -6.55
C ASN A 52 -0.55 4.73 -5.38
N ARG A 53 0.03 5.88 -5.69
CA ARG A 53 0.64 6.79 -4.70
C ARG A 53 -0.32 7.24 -3.61
N ARG A 54 -1.58 7.55 -3.94
CA ARG A 54 -2.58 7.99 -2.96
C ARG A 54 -2.90 6.89 -1.94
N VAL A 55 -3.07 5.66 -2.43
CA VAL A 55 -3.32 4.51 -1.56
C VAL A 55 -2.11 4.24 -0.67
N LEU A 56 -0.88 4.26 -1.21
CA LEU A 56 0.33 4.01 -0.42
C LEU A 56 0.58 5.10 0.62
N ALA A 57 0.35 6.36 0.27
CA ALA A 57 0.41 7.48 1.21
C ALA A 57 -0.61 7.32 2.34
N GLU A 58 -1.84 6.93 2.03
CA GLU A 58 -2.87 6.70 3.05
C GLU A 58 -2.56 5.50 3.93
N LEU A 59 -2.09 4.39 3.35
CA LEU A 59 -1.66 3.22 4.12
C LEU A 59 -0.52 3.60 5.10
N ARG A 60 0.41 4.48 4.69
CA ARG A 60 1.43 5.04 5.59
C ARG A 60 0.80 5.93 6.67
N ALA A 61 -0.12 6.81 6.29
CA ALA A 61 -0.77 7.75 7.20
C ALA A 61 -1.59 7.04 8.29
N VAL A 62 -2.26 5.93 7.94
CA VAL A 62 -2.96 5.09 8.93
C VAL A 62 -2.01 4.18 9.71
N GLY A 63 -0.70 4.24 9.46
CA GLY A 63 0.35 3.60 10.24
C GLY A 63 0.78 2.20 9.78
N VAL A 64 0.50 1.80 8.54
CA VAL A 64 1.10 0.59 7.97
C VAL A 64 2.61 0.80 7.82
N PRO A 65 3.45 -0.10 8.35
CA PRO A 65 4.90 0.01 8.27
C PRO A 65 5.42 0.10 6.82
N GLU A 66 6.36 1.02 6.57
CA GLU A 66 6.92 1.22 5.23
C GLU A 66 7.58 -0.04 4.64
N LYS A 67 8.14 -0.89 5.50
CA LYS A 67 8.70 -2.21 5.13
C LYS A 67 7.69 -3.14 4.44
N TYR A 68 6.39 -2.85 4.55
CA TYR A 68 5.34 -3.59 3.86
C TYR A 68 4.76 -2.82 2.66
N LEU A 69 4.93 -1.50 2.61
CA LEU A 69 4.35 -0.66 1.56
C LEU A 69 5.15 -0.71 0.25
N PHE A 70 6.47 -0.94 0.33
CA PHE A 70 7.35 -0.98 -0.84
C PHE A 70 7.02 0.16 -1.82
N ASP A 71 7.08 1.39 -1.32
CA ASP A 71 6.71 2.57 -2.09
C ASP A 71 7.85 2.98 -3.02
N PRO A 72 7.64 3.00 -4.36
CA PRO A 72 8.70 3.30 -5.31
C PRO A 72 9.16 4.77 -5.27
N ASP A 73 8.32 5.69 -4.80
CA ASP A 73 8.68 7.11 -4.70
C ASP A 73 9.63 7.35 -3.51
N VAL A 74 9.38 6.69 -2.38
CA VAL A 74 10.31 6.74 -1.24
C VAL A 74 11.63 6.04 -1.52
N LEU A 75 11.63 4.97 -2.32
CA LEU A 75 12.86 4.32 -2.76
C LEU A 75 13.63 5.18 -3.77
N LYS A 76 12.96 5.97 -4.62
CA LYS A 76 13.62 6.95 -5.48
C LYS A 76 14.24 8.10 -4.67
N ASN A 77 13.55 8.58 -3.63
CA ASN A 77 14.03 9.69 -2.80
C ASN A 77 15.18 9.30 -1.85
N LYS A 78 15.36 8.00 -1.55
CA LYS A 78 16.53 7.48 -0.81
C LYS A 78 17.79 7.29 -1.67
N ALA A 79 17.67 7.45 -3.00
CA ALA A 79 18.78 7.30 -3.94
C ALA A 79 19.28 8.64 -4.50
N ALA A 80 18.82 9.77 -3.93
CA ALA A 80 19.23 11.12 -4.27
C ALA A 80 19.97 11.76 -3.10
#